data_AF-A0A7S2ZYT1-F1
#
_entry.id   AF-A0A7S2ZYT1-F1
#
_cell.length_a   1.000
_cell.length_b   1.000
_cell.length_c   1.000
_cell.angle_alpha   90.00
_cell.angle_beta   90.00
_cell.angle_gamma   90.00
#
_symmetry.space_group_name_H-M   'P 1'
#
loop_
_entity.id
_entity.type
_entity.pdbx_description
1 polymer ?
#
loop_
_entity_poly.entity_id
_entity_poly.type
_entity_poly.pdbx_seq_one_letter_code
_entity_poly.pdbx_strand_id
1 'polypeptide(L)'
;MVQELEKLLQYISAHPKLREGSASFMRDYLRTLLMVSSNSAETEIARKMQDSSSPKASIEGLPNELVKLIFSFLDGPDLANVRLVCKQWNEFSCEDRFWRELCIRLWPSLDTDKSTWRLIDEAVEATDPSKWRKIYPKVANRPRWKCRLQKTGKFICNLNAHQIRGPGLGDQGLPYTLVVERRFSLLHLNQFVLPEATMLYFEPVTPEDRPGFEQFIDYLVKRSRAGLALEGDRRFIFVPPCHYSQEKVNYDGHSLLGVVQILFPPLQP
;
A
#
# COMPACT_ATOMS: atom_id res chain seq x y z
N MET A 1 3.90 -56.96 10.82
CA MET A 1 4.53 -57.59 11.99
C MET A 1 3.52 -58.29 12.89
N VAL A 2 2.46 -57.62 13.35
CA VAL A 2 1.44 -58.21 14.25
C VAL A 2 0.80 -59.48 13.66
N GLN A 3 0.37 -59.45 12.39
CA GLN A 3 -0.22 -60.62 11.72
C GLN A 3 0.74 -61.82 11.57
N GLU A 4 2.05 -61.59 11.44
CA GLU A 4 3.04 -62.66 11.34
C GLU A 4 3.34 -63.30 12.71
N LEU A 5 3.28 -62.50 13.78
CA LEU A 5 3.34 -63.01 15.15
C LEU A 5 2.09 -63.84 15.49
N GLU A 6 0.92 -63.43 15.03
CA GLU A 6 -0.33 -64.19 15.20
C GLU A 6 -0.27 -65.54 14.49
N LYS A 7 0.26 -65.60 13.26
CA LYS A 7 0.49 -66.86 12.53
C LYS A 7 1.47 -67.78 13.26
N LEU A 8 2.55 -67.23 13.81
CA LEU A 8 3.50 -68.02 14.62
C LEU A 8 2.83 -68.60 15.86
N LEU A 9 2.05 -67.80 16.58
CA LEU A 9 1.33 -68.25 17.78
C LEU A 9 0.31 -69.34 17.44
N GLN A 10 -0.43 -69.18 16.33
CA GLN A 10 -1.34 -70.20 15.82
C GLN A 10 -0.59 -71.49 15.45
N TYR A 11 0.56 -71.39 14.78
CA TYR A 11 1.38 -72.54 14.41
C TYR A 11 1.90 -73.32 15.63
N ILE A 12 2.40 -72.61 16.65
CA ILE A 12 2.84 -73.21 17.93
C ILE A 12 1.64 -73.83 18.66
N SER A 13 0.47 -73.19 18.61
CA SER A 13 -0.73 -73.71 19.25
C SER A 13 -1.18 -75.04 18.64
N ALA A 14 -1.01 -75.21 17.32
CA ALA A 14 -1.38 -76.42 16.56
C ALA A 14 -0.35 -77.56 16.68
N HIS A 15 0.85 -77.32 17.22
CA HIS A 15 1.93 -78.31 17.31
C HIS A 15 2.42 -78.47 18.76
N PRO A 16 1.81 -79.37 19.56
CA PRO A 16 2.06 -79.51 20.99
C PRO A 16 3.53 -79.78 21.35
N LYS A 17 4.28 -80.48 20.48
CA LYS A 17 5.71 -80.79 20.67
C LYS A 17 6.60 -79.53 20.72
N LEU A 18 6.14 -78.41 20.17
CA LEU A 18 6.86 -77.13 20.20
C LEU A 18 6.60 -76.33 21.50
N ARG A 19 5.57 -76.71 22.28
CA ARG A 19 5.27 -76.06 23.58
C ARG A 19 6.23 -76.52 24.68
N GLU A 20 6.73 -77.74 24.58
CA GLU A 20 7.64 -78.37 25.55
C GLU A 20 9.09 -78.47 25.03
N GLY A 21 9.32 -78.09 23.77
CA GLY A 21 10.62 -78.14 23.11
C GLY A 21 11.52 -76.93 23.39
N SER A 22 12.79 -77.03 22.98
CA SER A 22 13.77 -75.95 23.09
C SER A 22 13.30 -74.68 22.36
N ALA A 23 13.43 -73.52 23.02
CA ALA A 23 13.06 -72.21 22.48
C ALA A 23 13.96 -71.73 21.31
N SER A 24 14.83 -72.58 20.75
CA SER A 24 15.67 -72.26 19.59
C SER A 24 14.83 -71.87 18.37
N PHE A 25 13.79 -72.62 18.06
CA PHE A 25 12.91 -72.37 16.91
C PHE A 25 12.21 -71.00 17.01
N MET A 26 11.62 -70.69 18.17
CA MET A 26 10.95 -69.40 18.39
C MET A 26 11.94 -68.24 18.31
N ARG A 27 13.14 -68.39 18.88
CA ARG A 27 14.17 -67.35 18.83
C ARG A 27 14.68 -67.10 17.41
N ASP A 28 14.88 -68.16 16.63
CA ASP A 28 15.36 -68.04 15.26
C ASP A 28 14.32 -67.37 14.37
N TYR A 29 13.06 -67.81 14.48
CA TYR A 29 11.95 -67.22 13.73
C TYR A 29 11.72 -65.73 14.09
N LEU A 30 11.76 -65.38 15.38
CA LEU A 30 11.64 -63.99 15.82
C LEU A 30 12.82 -63.13 15.33
N ARG A 31 14.05 -63.67 15.29
CA ARG A 31 15.21 -62.98 14.69
C ARG A 31 15.00 -62.71 13.21
N THR A 32 14.51 -63.69 12.46
CA THR A 32 14.21 -63.50 11.03
C THR A 32 13.16 -62.41 10.83
N LEU A 33 12.08 -62.42 11.61
CA LEU A 33 11.05 -61.38 11.54
C LEU A 33 11.59 -59.97 11.87
N LEU A 34 12.47 -59.86 12.88
CA LEU A 34 13.10 -58.59 13.24
C LEU A 34 14.05 -58.10 12.14
N MET A 35 14.85 -58.97 11.55
CA MET A 35 15.73 -58.60 10.43
C MET A 35 14.94 -58.14 9.20
N VAL A 36 13.88 -58.86 8.84
CA VAL A 36 13.02 -58.46 7.72
C VAL A 36 12.35 -57.11 8.00
N SER A 37 11.86 -56.90 9.21
CA SER A 37 11.26 -55.62 9.59
C SER A 37 12.27 -54.47 9.62
N SER A 38 13.51 -54.72 10.07
CA SER A 38 14.57 -53.71 10.08
C SER A 38 14.92 -53.30 8.66
N ASN A 39 15.13 -54.27 7.77
CA ASN A 39 15.43 -54.02 6.37
C ASN A 39 14.28 -53.26 5.67
N SER A 40 13.03 -53.63 5.93
CA SER A 40 11.87 -52.90 5.40
C SER A 40 11.80 -51.47 5.92
N ALA A 41 12.06 -51.25 7.21
CA ALA A 41 12.10 -49.92 7.80
C ALA A 41 13.23 -49.06 7.21
N GLU A 42 14.42 -49.63 7.03
CA GLU A 42 15.57 -48.97 6.39
C GLU A 42 15.25 -48.58 4.93
N THR A 43 14.61 -49.48 4.17
CA THR A 43 14.16 -49.15 2.81
C THR A 43 13.07 -48.07 2.79
N GLU A 44 12.16 -48.05 3.75
CA GLU A 44 11.11 -47.02 3.86
C GLU A 44 11.71 -45.66 4.25
N ILE A 45 12.72 -45.65 5.14
CA ILE A 45 13.46 -44.45 5.51
C ILE A 45 14.25 -43.93 4.31
N ALA A 46 14.96 -44.79 3.57
CA ALA A 46 15.67 -44.42 2.35
C ALA A 46 14.72 -43.87 1.28
N ARG A 47 13.53 -44.48 1.12
CA ARG A 47 12.48 -44.02 0.20
C ARG A 47 11.94 -42.63 0.59
N LYS A 48 11.68 -42.39 1.88
CA LYS A 48 11.28 -41.07 2.39
C LYS A 48 12.38 -40.01 2.24
N MET A 49 13.65 -40.40 2.37
CA MET A 49 14.77 -39.50 2.10
C MET A 49 14.86 -39.14 0.60
N GLN A 50 14.55 -40.06 -0.31
CA GLN A 50 14.43 -39.77 -1.75
C GLN A 50 13.22 -38.89 -2.09
N ASP A 51 12.04 -39.12 -1.48
CA ASP A 51 10.86 -38.28 -1.74
C ASP A 51 11.01 -36.84 -1.22
N SER A 52 11.92 -36.59 -0.28
CA SER A 52 12.26 -35.23 0.17
C SER A 52 13.05 -34.42 -0.87
N SER A 53 13.47 -35.04 -1.98
CA SER A 53 14.10 -34.38 -3.13
C SER A 53 13.10 -33.92 -4.19
N SER A 54 11.83 -33.69 -3.83
CA SER A 54 10.99 -32.82 -4.66
C SER A 54 11.78 -31.53 -4.88
N PRO A 55 11.99 -31.05 -6.13
CA PRO A 55 12.66 -29.78 -6.33
C PRO A 55 11.82 -28.75 -5.57
N LYS A 56 12.37 -28.21 -4.48
CA LYS A 56 11.83 -26.99 -3.90
C LYS A 56 11.76 -26.04 -5.07
N ALA A 57 10.55 -25.66 -5.49
CA ALA A 57 10.36 -24.76 -6.60
C ALA A 57 11.12 -23.47 -6.25
N SER A 58 12.34 -23.36 -6.76
CA SER A 58 13.15 -22.17 -6.59
C SER A 58 12.49 -21.10 -7.45
N ILE A 59 12.36 -19.89 -6.91
CA ILE A 59 11.84 -18.75 -7.68
C ILE A 59 12.70 -18.52 -8.93
N GLU A 60 13.96 -18.99 -8.94
CA GLU A 60 14.86 -18.98 -10.10
C GLU A 60 14.32 -19.73 -11.33
N GLY A 61 13.35 -20.64 -11.15
CA GLY A 61 12.70 -21.37 -12.25
C GLY A 61 11.44 -20.71 -12.79
N LEU A 62 10.99 -19.58 -12.24
CA LEU A 62 9.77 -18.91 -12.70
C LEU A 62 10.02 -18.13 -14.00
N PRO A 63 9.09 -18.19 -14.97
CA PRO A 63 9.05 -17.24 -16.08
C PRO A 63 9.10 -15.80 -15.58
N ASN A 64 9.84 -14.94 -16.29
CA ASN A 64 10.00 -13.52 -15.95
C ASN A 64 8.66 -12.81 -15.71
N GLU A 65 7.63 -13.13 -16.48
CA GLU A 65 6.30 -12.52 -16.33
C GLU A 65 5.62 -12.91 -15.01
N LEU A 66 5.86 -14.12 -14.48
CA LEU A 66 5.35 -14.50 -13.16
C LEU A 66 6.11 -13.78 -12.04
N VAL A 67 7.42 -13.60 -12.18
CA VAL A 67 8.21 -12.80 -11.22
C VAL A 67 7.71 -11.36 -11.19
N LYS A 68 7.49 -10.76 -12.36
CA LYS A 68 6.93 -9.40 -12.49
C LYS A 68 5.50 -9.29 -11.95
N LEU A 69 4.68 -10.33 -12.15
CA LEU A 69 3.35 -10.40 -11.56
C LEU A 69 3.42 -10.44 -10.03
N ILE A 70 4.34 -11.23 -9.46
CA ILE A 70 4.60 -11.24 -8.01
C ILE A 70 4.98 -9.83 -7.53
N PHE A 71 5.86 -9.14 -8.27
CA PHE A 71 6.31 -7.79 -7.91
C PHE A 71 5.17 -6.77 -7.93
N SER A 72 4.13 -6.95 -8.75
CA SER A 72 2.96 -6.08 -8.78
C SER A 72 2.15 -6.07 -7.47
N PHE A 73 2.33 -7.11 -6.62
CA PHE A 73 1.68 -7.20 -5.32
C PHE A 73 2.50 -6.59 -4.18
N LEU A 74 3.74 -6.20 -4.42
CA LEU A 74 4.62 -5.64 -3.39
C LEU A 74 4.33 -4.16 -3.13
N ASP A 75 4.57 -3.73 -1.89
CA ASP A 75 4.60 -2.31 -1.55
C ASP A 75 5.96 -1.69 -1.91
N GLY A 76 6.11 -0.37 -1.73
CA GLY A 76 7.35 0.30 -2.10
C GLY A 76 8.59 -0.18 -1.35
N PRO A 77 8.55 -0.33 0.00
CA PRO A 77 9.66 -0.92 0.76
C PRO A 77 10.06 -2.31 0.27
N ASP A 78 9.11 -3.22 0.07
CA ASP A 78 9.41 -4.57 -0.39
C ASP A 78 9.94 -4.57 -1.83
N LEU A 79 9.38 -3.74 -2.70
CA LEU A 79 9.87 -3.54 -4.06
C LEU A 79 11.29 -2.94 -4.09
N ALA A 80 11.65 -2.14 -3.11
CA ALA A 80 13.03 -1.65 -2.95
C ALA A 80 13.97 -2.78 -2.48
N ASN A 81 13.52 -3.65 -1.57
CA ASN A 81 14.31 -4.76 -1.03
C ASN A 81 14.59 -5.85 -2.06
N VAL A 82 13.63 -6.17 -2.95
CA VAL A 82 13.85 -7.19 -4.02
C VAL A 82 14.99 -6.82 -4.97
N ARG A 83 15.37 -5.54 -5.06
CA ARG A 83 16.53 -5.08 -5.84
C ARG A 83 17.86 -5.64 -5.33
N LEU A 84 17.91 -6.04 -4.06
CA LEU A 84 19.11 -6.56 -3.41
C LEU A 84 19.31 -8.05 -3.64
N VAL A 85 18.32 -8.75 -4.22
CA VAL A 85 18.35 -10.21 -4.40
C VAL A 85 19.32 -10.62 -5.51
N CYS A 86 19.13 -10.10 -6.73
CA CYS A 86 20.02 -10.34 -7.87
C CYS A 86 19.86 -9.27 -8.96
N LYS A 87 20.73 -9.28 -9.98
CA LYS A 87 20.69 -8.30 -11.09
C LYS A 87 19.35 -8.29 -11.82
N GLN A 88 18.80 -9.47 -12.11
CA GLN A 88 17.52 -9.61 -12.80
C GLN A 88 16.36 -9.02 -11.99
N TRP A 89 16.33 -9.26 -10.68
CA TRP A 89 15.28 -8.71 -9.81
C TRP A 89 15.41 -7.20 -9.65
N ASN A 90 16.63 -6.68 -9.60
CA ASN A 90 16.87 -5.23 -9.64
C ASN A 90 16.33 -4.61 -10.94
N GLU A 91 16.56 -5.23 -12.09
CA GLU A 91 16.02 -4.75 -13.37
C GLU A 91 14.49 -4.75 -13.39
N PHE A 92 13.85 -5.85 -12.97
CA PHE A 92 12.38 -5.96 -12.95
C PHE A 92 11.73 -4.98 -11.97
N SER A 93 12.22 -4.90 -10.74
CA SER A 93 11.67 -3.98 -9.73
C SER A 93 11.93 -2.50 -10.05
N CYS A 94 12.87 -2.20 -10.94
CA CYS A 94 13.09 -0.85 -11.46
C CYS A 94 12.10 -0.45 -12.56
N GLU A 95 11.24 -1.35 -13.06
CA GLU A 95 10.23 -1.02 -14.06
C GLU A 95 9.27 0.07 -13.55
N ASP A 96 9.11 1.11 -14.36
CA ASP A 96 8.38 2.33 -14.02
C ASP A 96 6.92 2.07 -13.63
N ARG A 97 6.27 1.06 -14.25
CA ARG A 97 4.87 0.71 -13.99
C ARG A 97 4.57 0.42 -12.52
N PHE A 98 5.47 -0.27 -11.81
CA PHE A 98 5.23 -0.65 -10.42
C PHE A 98 5.21 0.60 -9.52
N TRP A 99 6.18 1.49 -9.72
CA TRP A 99 6.27 2.75 -8.98
C TRP A 99 5.14 3.71 -9.35
N ARG A 100 4.73 3.74 -10.62
CA ARG A 100 3.56 4.50 -11.09
C ARG A 100 2.29 4.04 -10.39
N GLU A 101 2.00 2.74 -10.38
CA GLU A 101 0.80 2.19 -9.73
C GLU A 101 0.77 2.49 -8.23
N LEU A 102 1.91 2.34 -7.55
CA LEU A 102 2.04 2.69 -6.14
C LEU A 102 1.77 4.18 -5.89
N CYS A 103 2.33 5.08 -6.72
CA CYS A 103 2.09 6.52 -6.58
C CYS A 103 0.63 6.89 -6.88
N ILE A 104 0.03 6.36 -7.95
CA ILE A 104 -1.36 6.64 -8.33
C ILE A 104 -2.34 6.13 -7.27
N ARG A 105 -2.07 4.97 -6.66
CA ARG A 105 -2.89 4.46 -5.55
C ARG A 105 -2.90 5.42 -4.35
N LEU A 106 -1.79 6.12 -4.15
CA LEU A 106 -1.60 7.05 -3.04
C LEU A 106 -2.13 8.45 -3.36
N TRP A 107 -2.00 8.91 -4.61
CA TRP A 107 -2.42 10.22 -5.11
C TRP A 107 -2.80 10.14 -6.60
N PRO A 108 -4.07 9.78 -6.91
CA PRO A 108 -4.52 9.54 -8.28
C PRO A 108 -4.27 10.66 -9.29
N SER A 109 -4.38 11.92 -8.86
CA SER A 109 -4.20 13.08 -9.75
C SER A 109 -2.83 13.15 -10.41
N LEU A 110 -1.82 12.44 -9.91
CA LEU A 110 -0.51 12.32 -10.56
C LEU A 110 -0.56 11.77 -12.00
N ASP A 111 -1.60 11.00 -12.33
CA ASP A 111 -1.77 10.42 -13.66
C ASP A 111 -2.41 11.40 -14.66
N THR A 112 -3.28 12.29 -14.17
CA THR A 112 -4.12 13.15 -15.01
C THR A 112 -3.67 14.61 -15.01
N ASP A 113 -3.11 15.10 -13.90
CA ASP A 113 -2.76 16.50 -13.68
C ASP A 113 -1.24 16.65 -13.63
N LYS A 114 -0.64 17.03 -14.76
CA LYS A 114 0.82 17.22 -14.88
C LYS A 114 1.35 18.28 -13.92
N SER A 115 0.54 19.26 -13.56
CA SER A 115 0.92 20.35 -12.67
C SER A 115 1.16 19.87 -11.24
N THR A 116 0.58 18.74 -10.83
CA THR A 116 0.80 18.14 -9.50
C THR A 116 2.25 17.72 -9.27
N TRP A 117 2.99 17.38 -10.33
CA TRP A 117 4.39 16.95 -10.23
C TRP A 117 5.27 18.02 -9.59
N ARG A 118 5.06 19.29 -9.99
CA ARG A 118 5.76 20.45 -9.43
C ARG A 118 5.47 20.65 -7.95
N LEU A 119 4.30 20.23 -7.47
CA LEU A 119 3.91 20.33 -6.04
C LEU A 119 4.58 19.27 -5.15
N ILE A 120 5.15 18.23 -5.77
CA ILE A 120 5.82 17.15 -5.06
C ILE A 120 7.32 17.40 -5.07
N ASP A 121 7.87 17.59 -6.26
CA ASP A 121 9.29 17.80 -6.47
C ASP A 121 9.57 18.55 -7.78
N GLU A 122 9.94 19.82 -7.67
CA GLU A 122 10.31 20.63 -8.84
C GLU A 122 11.59 20.13 -9.54
N ALA A 123 12.42 19.33 -8.87
CA ALA A 123 13.65 18.79 -9.45
C ALA A 123 13.43 17.56 -10.34
N VAL A 124 12.24 16.94 -10.31
CA VAL A 124 11.96 15.75 -11.09
C VAL A 124 11.23 16.11 -12.37
N GLU A 125 11.94 15.97 -13.50
CA GLU A 125 11.38 16.16 -14.82
C GLU A 125 10.34 15.09 -15.18
N ALA A 126 9.25 15.51 -15.80
CA ALA A 126 8.16 14.59 -16.20
C ALA A 126 8.59 13.60 -17.31
N THR A 127 9.71 13.85 -17.99
CA THR A 127 10.29 13.00 -19.03
C THR A 127 11.28 11.96 -18.49
N ASP A 128 11.65 12.02 -17.22
CA ASP A 128 12.61 11.10 -16.62
C ASP A 128 12.02 9.67 -16.56
N PRO A 129 12.70 8.65 -17.11
CA PRO A 129 12.22 7.27 -17.12
C PRO A 129 12.14 6.61 -15.72
N SER A 130 12.73 7.23 -14.70
CA SER A 130 12.69 6.79 -13.29
C SER A 130 11.92 7.77 -12.39
N LYS A 131 11.15 8.70 -12.98
CA LYS A 131 10.46 9.76 -12.24
C LYS A 131 9.58 9.23 -11.10
N TRP A 132 8.82 8.16 -11.33
CA TRP A 132 7.89 7.62 -10.33
C TRP A 132 8.62 7.06 -9.12
N ARG A 133 9.72 6.33 -9.36
CA ARG A 133 10.59 5.83 -8.29
C ARG A 133 11.22 6.98 -7.50
N LYS A 134 11.62 8.08 -8.17
CA LYS A 134 12.21 9.25 -7.51
C LYS A 134 11.20 9.98 -6.62
N ILE A 135 9.95 10.13 -7.06
CA ILE A 135 8.92 10.84 -6.28
C ILE A 135 8.25 9.96 -5.22
N TYR A 136 8.27 8.63 -5.37
CA TYR A 136 7.57 7.71 -4.48
C TYR A 136 7.84 7.96 -2.99
N PRO A 137 9.10 8.13 -2.51
CA PRO A 137 9.34 8.41 -1.09
C PRO A 137 8.65 9.69 -0.61
N LYS A 138 8.58 10.71 -1.47
CA LYS A 138 7.89 11.98 -1.15
C LYS A 138 6.38 11.79 -1.13
N VAL A 139 5.81 11.03 -2.06
CA VAL A 139 4.37 10.73 -2.13
C VAL A 139 3.94 9.84 -0.95
N ALA A 140 4.70 8.78 -0.66
CA ALA A 140 4.40 7.81 0.40
C ALA A 140 4.37 8.46 1.79
N ASN A 141 5.37 9.29 2.10
CA ASN A 141 5.50 9.92 3.41
C ASN A 141 4.70 11.22 3.56
N ARG A 142 3.99 11.66 2.51
CA ARG A 142 3.21 12.90 2.55
C ARG A 142 1.97 12.75 3.42
N PRO A 143 1.75 13.66 4.38
CA PRO A 143 0.52 13.72 5.14
C PRO A 143 -0.68 13.90 4.22
N ARG A 144 -1.72 13.10 4.48
CA ARG A 144 -2.96 13.13 3.72
C ARG A 144 -4.15 12.82 4.59
N TRP A 145 -5.30 13.37 4.24
CA TRP A 145 -6.54 13.21 4.99
C TRP A 145 -7.73 13.03 4.05
N LYS A 146 -8.76 12.34 4.55
CA LYS A 146 -10.07 12.33 3.92
C LYS A 146 -10.97 13.32 4.64
N CYS A 147 -11.67 14.15 3.89
CA CYS A 147 -12.66 15.06 4.44
C CYS A 147 -13.91 15.14 3.57
N ARG A 148 -14.98 15.66 4.16
CA ARG A 148 -16.28 15.92 3.56
C ARG A 148 -16.40 17.43 3.36
N LEU A 149 -16.65 17.82 2.13
CA LEU A 149 -16.92 19.21 1.80
C LEU A 149 -18.43 19.49 1.89
N GLN A 150 -18.76 20.54 2.62
CA GLN A 150 -20.11 21.08 2.69
C GLN A 150 -20.14 22.56 2.35
N LYS A 151 -21.27 23.03 1.85
CA LYS A 151 -21.54 24.46 1.67
C LYS A 151 -22.84 24.81 2.38
N THR A 152 -22.73 25.67 3.38
CA THR A 152 -23.87 26.06 4.23
C THR A 152 -24.62 24.82 4.76
N GLY A 153 -23.86 23.83 5.25
CA GLY A 153 -24.36 22.56 5.79
C GLY A 153 -24.82 21.52 4.75
N LYS A 154 -24.93 21.87 3.46
CA LYS A 154 -25.29 20.90 2.40
C LYS A 154 -24.06 20.16 1.90
N PHE A 155 -24.15 18.84 1.81
CA PHE A 155 -23.12 17.98 1.23
C PHE A 155 -22.81 18.38 -0.23
N ILE A 156 -21.52 18.40 -0.56
CA ILE A 156 -21.03 18.57 -1.93
C ILE A 156 -20.37 17.26 -2.40
N CYS A 157 -19.29 16.86 -1.73
CA CYS A 157 -18.49 15.68 -2.09
C CYS A 157 -17.53 15.30 -0.96
N ASN A 158 -16.91 14.13 -1.07
CA ASN A 158 -15.75 13.74 -0.26
C ASN A 158 -14.45 14.00 -1.03
N LEU A 159 -13.41 14.43 -0.31
CA LEU A 159 -12.12 14.82 -0.84
C LEU A 159 -10.97 14.08 -0.14
N ASN A 160 -9.93 13.75 -0.90
CA ASN A 160 -8.59 13.52 -0.37
C ASN A 160 -7.86 14.87 -0.36
N ALA A 161 -7.18 15.17 0.73
CA ALA A 161 -6.36 16.35 0.91
C ALA A 161 -4.90 15.92 1.09
N HIS A 162 -4.01 16.41 0.24
CA HIS A 162 -2.57 16.12 0.30
C HIS A 162 -1.81 17.36 0.70
N GLN A 163 -0.96 17.28 1.73
CA GLN A 163 -0.13 18.42 2.11
C GLN A 163 0.94 18.69 1.05
N ILE A 164 1.00 19.90 0.52
CA ILE A 164 1.96 20.28 -0.53
C ILE A 164 3.09 21.18 -0.05
N ARG A 165 2.82 22.07 0.92
CA ARG A 165 3.81 22.99 1.49
C ARG A 165 3.39 23.39 2.91
N GLY A 166 4.33 23.95 3.67
CA GLY A 166 4.09 24.54 4.98
C GLY A 166 4.18 23.49 6.11
N PRO A 167 3.95 23.92 7.36
CA PRO A 167 4.02 23.06 8.52
C PRO A 167 2.93 21.98 8.49
N GLY A 168 3.13 20.88 9.21
CA GLY A 168 2.08 19.88 9.42
C GLY A 168 0.89 20.47 10.19
N LEU A 169 -0.30 19.87 10.05
CA LEU A 169 -1.53 20.33 10.73
C LEU A 169 -1.58 20.01 12.24
N GLY A 170 -0.48 19.51 12.82
CA GLY A 170 -0.41 19.05 14.21
C GLY A 170 -1.27 17.83 14.49
N ASP A 171 -1.45 17.51 15.77
CA ASP A 171 -2.16 16.31 16.22
C ASP A 171 -3.64 16.31 15.87
N GLN A 172 -4.25 17.49 15.73
CA GLN A 172 -5.66 17.62 15.33
C GLN A 172 -5.89 17.32 13.85
N GLY A 173 -4.84 17.37 13.01
CA GLY A 173 -4.93 17.06 11.58
C GLY A 173 -5.96 17.91 10.84
N LEU A 174 -6.47 17.37 9.73
CA LEU A 174 -7.58 17.96 8.99
C LEU A 174 -8.91 17.44 9.56
N PRO A 175 -9.89 18.32 9.84
CA PRO A 175 -11.21 17.87 10.28
C PRO A 175 -11.91 17.05 9.20
N TYR A 176 -12.71 16.08 9.65
CA TYR A 176 -13.45 15.23 8.73
C TYR A 176 -14.52 16.00 7.96
N THR A 177 -15.11 17.07 8.50
CA THR A 177 -16.11 17.88 7.78
C THR A 177 -15.67 19.34 7.72
N LEU A 178 -15.60 19.88 6.50
CA LEU A 178 -15.28 21.28 6.24
C LEU A 178 -16.52 21.98 5.69
N VAL A 179 -17.07 22.91 6.47
CA VAL A 179 -18.28 23.66 6.09
C VAL A 179 -17.89 25.04 5.57
N VAL A 180 -18.06 25.24 4.27
CA VAL A 180 -17.83 26.54 3.62
C VAL A 180 -19.03 27.44 3.90
N GLU A 181 -18.84 28.36 4.84
CA GLU A 181 -19.86 29.32 5.27
C GLU A 181 -19.68 30.69 4.61
N ARG A 182 -18.44 31.08 4.37
CA ARG A 182 -18.08 32.42 3.88
C ARG A 182 -17.28 32.34 2.59
N ARG A 183 -17.22 33.47 1.89
CA ARG A 183 -16.42 33.63 0.67
C ARG A 183 -15.90 35.06 0.55
N PHE A 184 -14.65 35.21 0.14
CA PHE A 184 -14.03 36.52 -0.06
C PHE A 184 -13.36 36.61 -1.44
N SER A 185 -13.04 37.82 -1.86
CA SER A 185 -12.47 38.09 -3.20
C SER A 185 -11.09 37.46 -3.36
N LEU A 186 -10.83 36.84 -4.53
CA LEU A 186 -9.50 36.30 -4.87
C LEU A 186 -8.42 37.38 -4.87
N LEU A 187 -8.79 38.64 -5.14
CA LEU A 187 -7.87 39.79 -5.13
C LEU A 187 -7.17 39.97 -3.77
N HIS A 188 -7.81 39.54 -2.69
CA HIS A 188 -7.28 39.71 -1.34
C HIS A 188 -6.43 38.51 -0.89
N LEU A 189 -6.28 37.45 -1.69
CA LEU A 189 -5.54 36.26 -1.27
C LEU A 189 -4.10 36.56 -0.84
N ASN A 190 -3.39 37.42 -1.59
CA ASN A 190 -2.01 37.81 -1.25
C ASN A 190 -1.88 38.52 0.10
N GLN A 191 -2.96 39.16 0.58
CA GLN A 191 -2.97 39.84 1.88
C GLN A 191 -3.49 38.93 3.00
N PHE A 192 -4.38 37.98 2.66
CA PHE A 192 -5.03 37.11 3.65
C PHE A 192 -4.28 35.83 3.94
N VAL A 193 -3.53 35.29 2.97
CA VAL A 193 -2.74 34.07 3.13
C VAL A 193 -1.38 34.41 3.74
N LEU A 194 -1.11 33.80 4.89
CA LEU A 194 0.14 33.94 5.61
C LEU A 194 1.26 33.16 4.89
N PRO A 195 2.50 33.66 4.86
CA PRO A 195 3.64 32.97 4.23
C PRO A 195 3.89 31.56 4.77
N GLU A 196 3.66 31.36 6.07
CA GLU A 196 3.86 30.12 6.81
C GLU A 196 2.65 29.18 6.78
N ALA A 197 1.60 29.51 6.02
CA ALA A 197 0.40 28.68 5.95
C ALA A 197 0.67 27.29 5.38
N THR A 198 -0.06 26.30 5.88
CA THR A 198 -0.07 24.95 5.33
C THR A 198 -0.89 24.93 4.05
N MET A 199 -0.30 24.43 2.98
CA MET A 199 -0.95 24.32 1.68
C MET A 199 -1.37 22.87 1.44
N LEU A 200 -2.57 22.68 0.92
CA LEU A 200 -3.16 21.40 0.58
C LEU A 200 -3.55 21.36 -0.90
N TYR A 201 -3.49 20.18 -1.50
CA TYR A 201 -4.10 19.86 -2.77
C TYR A 201 -5.30 18.95 -2.52
N PHE A 202 -6.47 19.28 -3.09
CA PHE A 202 -7.66 18.45 -2.97
C PHE A 202 -7.92 17.67 -4.26
N GLU A 203 -8.46 16.46 -4.12
CA GLU A 203 -9.02 15.68 -5.23
C GLU A 203 -10.24 14.89 -4.74
N PRO A 204 -11.19 14.53 -5.62
CA PRO A 204 -12.34 13.71 -5.22
C PRO A 204 -11.89 12.32 -4.75
N VAL A 205 -12.55 11.78 -3.72
CA VAL A 205 -12.25 10.42 -3.22
C VAL A 205 -12.68 9.35 -4.24
N THR A 206 -13.84 9.55 -4.85
CA THR A 206 -14.46 8.61 -5.79
C THR A 206 -14.88 9.30 -7.09
N PRO A 207 -15.13 8.56 -8.19
CA PRO A 207 -15.72 9.11 -9.40
C PRO A 207 -17.07 9.81 -9.16
N GLU A 208 -17.86 9.35 -8.19
CA GLU A 208 -19.16 9.91 -7.83
C GLU A 208 -19.04 11.28 -7.14
N ASP A 209 -17.92 11.53 -6.47
CA ASP A 209 -17.61 12.81 -5.81
C ASP A 209 -17.20 13.91 -6.83
N ARG A 210 -16.78 13.51 -8.04
CA ARG A 210 -16.20 14.40 -9.05
C ARG A 210 -17.17 15.51 -9.52
N PRO A 211 -18.45 15.24 -9.86
CA PRO A 211 -19.35 16.30 -10.31
C PRO A 211 -19.56 17.38 -9.25
N GLY A 212 -19.69 17.00 -7.97
CA GLY A 212 -19.82 17.95 -6.86
C GLY A 212 -18.56 18.81 -6.69
N PHE A 213 -17.39 18.17 -6.80
CA PHE A 213 -16.11 18.85 -6.73
C PHE A 213 -15.92 19.89 -7.84
N GLU A 214 -16.14 19.50 -9.10
CA GLU A 214 -16.00 20.37 -10.28
C GLU A 214 -17.01 21.52 -10.24
N GLN A 215 -18.27 21.24 -9.90
CA GLN A 215 -19.29 22.29 -9.74
C GLN A 215 -18.94 23.30 -8.65
N PHE A 216 -18.30 22.85 -7.56
CA PHE A 216 -17.86 23.74 -6.50
C PHE A 216 -16.69 24.64 -6.94
N ILE A 217 -15.72 24.09 -7.68
CA ILE A 217 -14.64 24.87 -8.29
C ILE A 217 -15.23 25.92 -9.25
N ASP A 218 -16.08 25.50 -10.18
CA ASP A 218 -16.75 26.39 -11.14
C ASP A 218 -17.51 27.52 -10.45
N TYR A 219 -18.21 27.19 -9.35
CA TYR A 219 -18.95 28.16 -8.57
C TYR A 219 -18.05 29.24 -7.94
N LEU A 220 -16.85 28.87 -7.49
CA LEU A 220 -15.87 29.81 -6.94
C LEU A 220 -15.21 30.65 -8.04
N VAL A 221 -14.80 30.02 -9.15
CA VAL A 221 -14.21 30.67 -10.33
C VAL A 221 -15.17 31.71 -10.91
N LYS A 222 -16.42 31.33 -11.20
CA LYS A 222 -17.43 32.23 -11.80
C LYS A 222 -17.72 33.47 -10.96
N ARG A 223 -17.45 33.42 -9.66
CA ARG A 223 -17.69 34.54 -8.73
C ARG A 223 -16.41 35.24 -8.28
N SER A 224 -15.26 34.83 -8.82
CA SER A 224 -13.94 35.34 -8.45
C SER A 224 -13.73 35.35 -6.94
N ARG A 225 -14.10 34.26 -6.26
CA ARG A 225 -14.02 34.14 -4.79
C ARG A 225 -13.30 32.87 -4.33
N ALA A 226 -12.65 32.97 -3.18
CA ALA A 226 -12.23 31.81 -2.39
C ALA A 226 -13.34 31.39 -1.41
N GLY A 227 -13.43 30.10 -1.12
CA GLY A 227 -14.27 29.57 -0.04
C GLY A 227 -13.56 29.69 1.30
N LEU A 228 -14.32 29.91 2.38
CA LEU A 228 -13.79 29.99 3.74
C LEU A 228 -14.63 29.10 4.66
N ALA A 229 -13.96 28.15 5.32
CA ALA A 229 -14.47 27.37 6.44
C ALA A 229 -13.67 27.72 7.70
N LEU A 230 -14.34 27.69 8.85
CA LEU A 230 -13.75 27.99 10.16
C LEU A 230 -13.92 26.78 11.06
N GLU A 231 -12.90 26.50 11.86
CA GLU A 231 -12.95 25.48 12.91
C GLU A 231 -12.08 25.93 14.09
N GLY A 232 -12.73 26.34 15.18
CA GLY A 232 -12.03 26.99 16.31
C GLY A 232 -11.20 28.17 15.81
N ASP A 233 -9.91 28.15 16.13
CA ASP A 233 -8.96 29.19 15.72
C ASP A 233 -8.30 28.93 14.35
N ARG A 234 -8.76 27.94 13.58
CA ARG A 234 -8.22 27.62 12.26
C ARG A 234 -9.17 28.09 11.16
N ARG A 235 -8.59 28.65 10.10
CA ARG A 235 -9.29 28.97 8.85
C ARG A 235 -8.79 28.09 7.72
N PHE A 236 -9.75 27.51 7.00
CA PHE A 236 -9.52 26.72 5.80
C PHE A 236 -10.02 27.51 4.61
N ILE A 237 -9.09 27.92 3.76
CA ILE A 237 -9.38 28.70 2.56
C ILE A 237 -9.31 27.77 1.37
N PHE A 238 -10.41 27.68 0.63
CA PHE A 238 -10.52 26.92 -0.61
C PHE A 238 -10.24 27.86 -1.78
N VAL A 239 -9.09 27.67 -2.41
CA VAL A 239 -8.59 28.51 -3.50
C VAL A 239 -8.82 27.77 -4.82
N PRO A 240 -9.73 28.25 -5.69
CA PRO A 240 -9.89 27.69 -7.03
C PRO A 240 -8.68 28.03 -7.91
N PRO A 241 -8.55 27.41 -9.11
CA PRO A 241 -7.56 27.81 -10.10
C PRO A 241 -7.62 29.31 -10.38
N CYS A 242 -6.53 30.02 -10.13
CA CYS A 242 -6.45 31.47 -10.30
C CYS A 242 -4.99 31.95 -10.37
N HIS A 243 -4.80 33.25 -10.60
CA HIS A 243 -3.47 33.86 -10.67
C HIS A 243 -2.62 33.59 -9.41
N TYR A 244 -3.25 33.57 -8.23
CA TYR A 244 -2.56 33.27 -6.98
C TYR A 244 -1.95 31.84 -6.99
N SER A 245 -2.68 30.84 -7.47
CA SER A 245 -2.16 29.46 -7.52
C SER A 245 -0.98 29.35 -8.50
N GLN A 246 -1.04 30.06 -9.62
CA GLN A 246 0.02 30.08 -10.63
C GLN A 246 1.30 30.76 -10.11
N GLU A 247 1.20 31.98 -9.58
CA GLU A 247 2.38 32.75 -9.20
C GLU A 247 2.99 32.34 -7.85
N LYS A 248 2.16 32.05 -6.84
CA LYS A 248 2.65 31.80 -5.48
C LYS A 248 2.89 30.32 -5.18
N VAL A 249 2.12 29.46 -5.84
CA VAL A 249 2.15 28.01 -5.61
C VAL A 249 2.78 27.27 -6.80
N ASN A 250 3.05 27.95 -7.93
CA ASN A 250 3.56 27.32 -9.15
C ASN A 250 2.63 26.21 -9.67
N TYR A 251 1.32 26.40 -9.49
CA TYR A 251 0.27 25.46 -9.87
C TYR A 251 -0.66 26.07 -10.92
N ASP A 252 -0.59 25.54 -12.14
CA ASP A 252 -1.37 25.90 -13.32
C ASP A 252 -2.49 24.89 -13.64
N GLY A 253 -2.70 23.89 -12.78
CA GLY A 253 -3.76 22.88 -12.96
C GLY A 253 -5.16 23.38 -12.58
N HIS A 254 -6.14 22.48 -12.71
CA HIS A 254 -7.57 22.81 -12.55
C HIS A 254 -8.17 22.39 -11.20
N SER A 255 -7.37 21.86 -10.29
CA SER A 255 -7.87 21.39 -9.00
C SER A 255 -8.03 22.52 -7.97
N LEU A 256 -8.66 22.16 -6.86
CA LEU A 256 -8.86 23.04 -5.71
C LEU A 256 -7.65 22.96 -4.76
N LEU A 257 -7.10 24.11 -4.40
CA LEU A 257 -6.07 24.21 -3.37
C LEU A 257 -6.70 24.58 -2.02
N GLY A 258 -6.05 24.16 -0.94
CA GLY A 258 -6.37 24.53 0.43
C GLY A 258 -5.26 25.36 1.05
N VAL A 259 -5.63 26.38 1.80
CA VAL A 259 -4.74 27.09 2.71
C VAL A 259 -5.28 26.86 4.12
N VAL A 260 -4.42 26.37 5.02
CA VAL A 260 -4.75 26.22 6.44
C VAL A 260 -3.81 27.09 7.24
N GLN A 261 -4.39 27.92 8.08
CA GLN A 261 -3.65 28.86 8.90
C GLN A 261 -4.48 29.24 10.13
N ILE A 262 -3.81 29.77 11.14
CA ILE A 262 -4.47 30.25 12.35
C ILE A 262 -5.20 31.58 12.06
N LEU A 263 -6.31 31.81 12.75
CA LEU A 263 -7.04 33.08 12.78
C LEU A 263 -6.14 34.16 13.38
N PHE A 264 -5.87 35.22 12.62
CA PHE A 264 -5.19 36.41 13.12
C PHE A 264 -5.95 37.69 12.71
N PRO A 265 -6.21 38.64 13.65
CA PRO A 265 -5.98 38.49 15.09
C PRO A 265 -6.93 37.42 15.68
N PRO A 266 -6.58 36.80 16.82
CA PRO A 266 -7.48 35.89 17.51
C PRO A 266 -8.81 36.61 17.78
N LEU A 267 -9.94 35.89 17.63
CA LEU A 267 -11.23 36.41 18.08
C LEU A 267 -11.08 36.71 19.57
N GLN A 268 -11.26 37.97 19.98
CA GLN A 268 -11.29 38.30 21.40
C GLN A 268 -12.41 37.49 22.08
N PRO A 269 -12.17 36.96 23.29
CA PRO A 269 -13.16 36.17 24.02
C PRO A 269 -14.46 36.94 24.28
#